data_AF-A0A378MJ94-F1
#
_entry.id   AF-A0A378MJ94-F1
#
_cell.length_a   1.000
_cell.length_b   1.000
_cell.length_c   1.000
_cell.angle_alpha   90.00
_cell.angle_beta   90.00
_cell.angle_gamma   90.00
#
_symmetry.space_group_name_H-M   'P 1'
#
loop_
_entity.id
_entity.type
_entity.pdbx_description
1 polymer ?
#
loop_
_entity_poly.entity_id
_entity_poly.type
_entity_poly.pdbx_seq_one_letter_code
_entity_poly.pdbx_strand_id
1 'polypeptide(L)'
;MKGQRVVMLTEGAMTMPDMRNWSKDDALKVSEITGIPFEFQGDGYVKSQNVTKGTTINSKSKIRLKMVSPDKLDAFNKNNDHKSQSETKKETDVQENEGIGSLLNG
;
A
#
# COMPACT_ATOMS: atom_id res chain seq x y z
N MET A 1 5.52 13.03 18.91
CA MET A 1 4.94 13.31 17.57
C MET A 1 5.42 12.19 16.64
N LYS A 2 4.54 11.30 16.17
CA LYS A 2 4.96 10.19 15.30
C LYS A 2 4.98 10.63 13.83
N GLY A 3 6.11 10.39 13.17
CA GLY A 3 6.29 10.20 11.72
C GLY A 3 5.62 11.21 10.80
N GLN A 4 6.31 12.32 10.50
CA GLN A 4 5.90 13.21 9.41
C GLN A 4 6.13 12.49 8.08
N ARG A 5 5.12 12.54 7.20
CA ARG A 5 5.20 11.98 5.85
C ARG A 5 5.72 13.04 4.88
N VAL A 6 6.55 12.62 3.93
CA VAL A 6 7.04 13.48 2.84
C VAL A 6 6.39 13.02 1.54
N VAL A 7 5.77 13.97 0.83
CA VAL A 7 5.26 13.78 -0.53
C VAL A 7 6.17 14.60 -1.45
N MET A 8 6.81 13.94 -2.41
CA MET A 8 7.73 14.58 -3.35
C MET A 8 7.14 14.48 -4.76
N LEU A 9 6.92 15.63 -5.39
CA LEU A 9 6.57 15.70 -6.80
C LEU A 9 7.86 15.84 -7.60
N THR A 10 8.13 14.89 -8.49
CA THR A 10 9.27 14.91 -9.41
C THR A 10 8.82 15.31 -10.80
N GLU A 11 9.78 15.68 -11.66
CA GLU A 11 9.50 15.79 -13.10
C GLU A 11 9.15 14.41 -13.66
N GLY A 12 8.06 14.34 -14.44
CA GLY A 12 7.57 13.10 -15.04
C GLY A 12 6.13 12.76 -14.65
N ALA A 13 5.75 11.50 -14.88
CA ALA A 13 4.39 11.02 -14.63
C ALA A 13 4.13 10.87 -13.12
N MET A 14 3.08 11.51 -12.61
CA MET A 14 2.63 11.30 -11.23
C MET A 14 2.12 9.88 -11.05
N THR A 15 2.47 9.26 -9.92
CA THR A 15 1.99 7.92 -9.56
C THR A 15 1.23 7.96 -8.25
N MET A 16 0.30 7.02 -8.09
CA MET A 16 -0.51 6.88 -6.89
C MET A 16 0.36 6.43 -5.71
N PRO A 17 0.45 7.19 -4.61
CA PRO A 17 1.17 6.74 -3.42
C PRO A 17 0.40 5.63 -2.69
N ASP A 18 1.09 4.93 -1.79
CA ASP A 18 0.46 4.03 -0.82
C ASP A 18 -0.04 4.86 0.37
N MET A 19 -1.34 5.14 0.40
CA MET A 19 -1.96 6.01 1.41
C MET A 19 -2.57 5.22 2.59
N ARG A 20 -2.33 3.91 2.70
CA ARG A 20 -2.87 3.12 3.82
C ARG A 20 -2.40 3.69 5.17
N ASN A 21 -3.34 3.84 6.10
CA ASN A 21 -3.13 4.41 7.44
C ASN A 21 -2.79 5.92 7.45
N TRP A 22 -2.99 6.65 6.34
CA TRP A 22 -2.87 8.10 6.32
C TRP A 22 -4.13 8.73 6.90
N SER A 23 -3.98 9.89 7.56
CA SER A 23 -5.14 10.68 7.98
C SER A 23 -5.85 11.29 6.77
N LYS A 24 -7.10 11.72 6.95
CA LYS A 24 -7.82 12.51 5.94
C LYS A 24 -7.00 13.72 5.48
N ASP A 25 -6.38 14.44 6.42
CA ASP A 25 -5.59 15.64 6.13
C ASP A 25 -4.35 15.34 5.28
N ASP A 26 -3.64 14.24 5.55
CA ASP A 26 -2.48 13.86 4.74
C ASP A 26 -2.89 13.45 3.33
N ALA A 27 -4.02 12.75 3.18
CA ALA A 27 -4.57 12.41 1.87
C ALA A 27 -5.08 13.65 1.10
N LEU A 28 -5.65 14.63 1.80
CA LEU A 28 -6.09 15.89 1.22
C LEU A 28 -4.91 16.69 0.65
N LYS A 29 -3.79 16.77 1.37
CA LYS A 29 -2.57 17.42 0.87
C LYS A 29 -2.07 16.80 -0.44
N VAL A 30 -2.18 15.47 -0.60
CA VAL A 30 -1.82 14.82 -1.88
C VAL A 30 -2.78 15.25 -2.99
N SER A 31 -4.07 15.33 -2.71
CA SER A 31 -5.06 15.82 -3.66
C SER A 31 -4.73 17.25 -4.12
N GLU A 32 -4.34 18.12 -3.18
CA GLU A 32 -3.93 19.50 -3.45
C GLU A 32 -2.64 19.57 -4.27
N ILE A 33 -1.59 18.82 -3.89
CA ILE A 33 -0.30 18.78 -4.59
C ILE A 33 -0.47 18.25 -6.03
N THR A 34 -1.30 17.23 -6.23
CA THR A 34 -1.50 16.61 -7.54
C THR A 34 -2.54 17.34 -8.41
N GLY A 35 -3.36 18.21 -7.80
CA GLY A 35 -4.51 18.84 -8.46
C GLY A 35 -5.63 17.85 -8.83
N ILE A 36 -5.63 16.64 -8.26
CA ILE A 36 -6.62 15.59 -8.55
C ILE A 36 -7.61 15.52 -7.39
N PRO A 37 -8.92 15.75 -7.62
CA PRO A 37 -9.91 15.67 -6.55
C PRO A 37 -10.11 14.22 -6.08
N PHE A 38 -10.10 14.01 -4.76
CA PHE A 38 -10.34 12.69 -4.16
C PHE A 38 -11.75 12.59 -3.60
N GLU A 39 -12.40 11.45 -3.83
CA GLU A 39 -13.68 11.08 -3.22
C GLU A 39 -13.41 10.30 -1.93
N PHE A 40 -13.86 10.82 -0.78
CA PHE A 40 -13.69 10.17 0.52
C PHE A 40 -14.98 9.48 0.97
N GLN A 41 -14.87 8.21 1.40
CA GLN A 41 -15.99 7.42 1.93
C GLN A 41 -15.73 7.08 3.40
N GLY A 42 -16.44 7.75 4.31
CA GLY A 42 -16.22 7.67 5.76
C GLY A 42 -15.21 8.71 6.26
N ASP A 43 -14.71 8.51 7.48
CA ASP A 43 -13.81 9.45 8.16
C ASP A 43 -12.69 8.74 8.92
N GLY A 44 -11.69 9.51 9.37
CA GLY A 44 -10.55 9.01 10.13
C GLY A 44 -9.33 8.75 9.25
N TYR A 45 -8.98 7.48 9.08
CA TYR A 45 -7.77 7.03 8.39
C TYR A 45 -8.11 6.19 7.16
N VAL A 46 -7.28 6.30 6.12
CA VAL A 46 -7.43 5.55 4.88
C VAL A 46 -7.23 4.06 5.15
N LYS A 47 -8.31 3.28 5.00
CA LYS A 47 -8.30 1.82 5.04
C LYS A 47 -7.90 1.23 3.69
N SER A 48 -8.42 1.79 2.60
CA SER A 48 -8.09 1.33 1.26
C SER A 48 -8.27 2.43 0.20
N GLN A 49 -7.58 2.22 -0.93
CA GLN A 49 -7.62 3.07 -2.12
C GLN A 49 -8.06 2.23 -3.32
N ASN A 50 -8.87 2.80 -4.22
CA ASN A 50 -9.32 2.10 -5.42
C ASN A 50 -8.24 1.98 -6.51
N VAL A 51 -7.30 2.93 -6.56
CA VAL A 51 -6.17 2.93 -7.49
C VAL A 51 -4.96 2.31 -6.79
N THR A 52 -4.40 1.25 -7.37
CA THR A 52 -3.21 0.58 -6.84
C THR A 52 -2.02 1.53 -6.77
N LYS A 53 -1.22 1.42 -5.70
CA LYS A 53 0.03 2.18 -5.56
C LYS A 53 0.94 2.00 -6.78
N GLY A 54 1.68 3.03 -7.17
CA GLY A 54 2.57 3.05 -8.34
C GLY A 54 1.85 3.21 -9.68
N THR A 55 0.52 3.12 -9.73
CA THR A 55 -0.25 3.40 -10.96
C THR A 55 -0.12 4.87 -11.34
N THR A 56 0.11 5.16 -12.63
CA THR A 56 0.11 6.53 -13.14
C THR A 56 -1.26 7.20 -12.96
N ILE A 57 -1.27 8.43 -12.45
CA ILE A 57 -2.48 9.23 -12.22
C ILE A 57 -2.37 10.60 -12.91
N ASN A 58 -3.52 11.16 -13.28
CA ASN A 58 -3.63 12.49 -13.89
C ASN A 58 -4.97 13.15 -13.50
N SER A 59 -5.23 14.34 -14.03
CA SER A 59 -6.44 15.12 -13.73
C SER A 59 -7.77 14.43 -14.06
N LYS A 60 -7.76 13.36 -14.87
CA LYS A 60 -8.94 12.55 -15.21
C LYS A 60 -9.09 11.31 -14.32
N SER A 61 -8.10 10.99 -13.49
CA SER A 61 -8.13 9.84 -12.59
C SER A 61 -9.22 10.02 -11.53
N LYS A 62 -10.06 9.00 -11.36
CA LYS A 62 -11.10 8.96 -10.33
C LYS A 62 -10.59 8.20 -9.11
N ILE A 63 -10.11 8.94 -8.11
CA ILE A 63 -9.55 8.37 -6.88
C ILE A 63 -10.61 8.37 -5.78
N ARG A 64 -10.87 7.19 -5.22
CA ARG A 64 -11.75 6.94 -4.08
C ARG A 64 -10.98 6.32 -2.94
N LEU A 65 -11.12 6.90 -1.76
CA LEU A 65 -10.52 6.41 -0.52
C LEU A 65 -11.62 5.98 0.45
N LYS A 66 -11.53 4.75 0.94
CA LYS A 66 -12.37 4.26 2.03
C LYS A 66 -11.68 4.54 3.35
N MET A 67 -12.39 5.17 4.26
CA MET A 67 -11.86 5.63 5.54
C MET A 67 -12.58 4.96 6.71
N VAL A 68 -11.86 4.77 7.81
CA VAL A 68 -12.39 4.24 9.06
C VAL A 68 -11.82 4.98 10.26
N SER A 69 -12.59 5.04 11.35
CA SER A 69 -12.11 5.54 12.64
C SER A 69 -10.90 4.71 13.12
N PRO A 70 -9.96 5.32 13.88
CA PRO A 70 -8.75 4.64 14.33
C PRO A 70 -9.02 3.30 15.05
N ASP A 71 -10.07 3.22 15.86
CA ASP A 71 -10.44 2.00 16.61
C ASP A 71 -10.82 0.81 15.71
N LYS A 72 -11.15 1.07 14.44
CA LYS A 72 -11.57 0.06 13.45
C LYS A 72 -10.45 -0.28 12.45
N LEU A 73 -9.25 0.24 12.68
CA LEU A 73 -8.10 0.00 11.81
C LEU A 73 -7.08 -0.87 12.55
N ASP A 74 -6.81 -2.05 11.99
CA ASP A 74 -5.91 -3.05 12.58
C ASP A 74 -4.49 -2.50 12.83
N ALA A 75 -4.08 -1.46 12.09
CA ALA A 75 -2.79 -0.81 12.27
C ALA A 75 -2.64 -0.06 13.61
N PHE A 76 -3.73 0.41 14.22
CA PHE A 76 -3.70 1.13 15.50
C PHE A 76 -3.93 0.23 16.72
N ASN A 77 -4.59 -0.91 16.52
CA ASN A 77 -4.93 -1.85 17.60
C ASN A 77 -3.84 -2.88 17.90
N LYS A 78 -2.66 -2.79 17.26
CA LYS A 78 -1.52 -3.70 17.49
C LYS A 78 -0.74 -3.35 18.76
N ASN A 79 -1.35 -3.59 19.92
CA ASN A 79 -0.62 -3.83 21.16
C ASN A 79 -1.14 -5.14 21.79
N ASN A 80 -0.27 -6.16 21.77
CA ASN A 80 -0.38 -7.51 22.33
C ASN A 80 -1.25 -8.52 21.53
N ASP A 81 -0.66 -9.19 20.54
CA ASP A 81 -0.18 -10.58 20.72
C ASP A 81 0.48 -11.09 19.41
N HIS A 82 1.44 -11.99 19.55
CA HIS A 82 2.19 -12.60 18.45
C HIS A 82 1.29 -13.38 17.49
N LYS A 83 1.11 -12.94 16.24
CA LYS A 83 1.05 -13.85 15.08
C LYS A 83 1.27 -13.15 13.74
N SER A 84 2.47 -13.36 13.21
CA SER A 84 2.74 -13.32 11.77
C SER A 84 2.10 -14.55 11.12
N GLN A 85 1.27 -14.33 10.09
CA GLN A 85 0.76 -15.24 9.03
C GLN A 85 -0.66 -14.73 8.69
N SER A 86 -1.10 -14.55 7.46
CA SER A 86 -0.66 -14.90 6.09
C SER A 86 -1.60 -14.10 5.16
N GLU A 87 -1.21 -13.68 3.97
CA GLU A 87 -1.62 -14.38 2.74
C GLU A 87 -0.79 -13.85 1.55
N THR A 88 0.16 -14.64 1.08
CA THR A 88 0.52 -14.72 -0.34
C THR A 88 0.87 -16.18 -0.60
N LYS A 89 -0.09 -16.93 -1.14
CA LYS A 89 0.17 -18.16 -1.86
C LYS A 89 -0.37 -17.99 -3.26
N LYS A 90 0.53 -17.92 -4.24
CA LYS A 90 0.42 -18.64 -5.51
C LYS A 90 1.82 -18.77 -6.11
N GLU A 91 2.42 -19.89 -5.75
CA GLU A 91 3.19 -20.82 -6.60
C GLU A 91 3.69 -20.25 -7.93
N THR A 92 5.00 -20.17 -8.06
CA THR A 92 5.68 -20.38 -9.35
C THR A 92 6.57 -21.60 -9.14
N ASP A 93 6.25 -22.66 -9.89
CA ASP A 93 7.01 -23.89 -10.01
C ASP A 93 8.38 -23.57 -10.61
N VAL A 94 9.46 -23.84 -9.87
CA VAL A 94 10.82 -23.81 -10.39
C VAL A 94 11.38 -25.20 -10.21
N GLN A 95 11.32 -25.96 -11.29
CA GLN A 95 11.93 -27.27 -11.41
C GLN A 95 13.45 -27.09 -11.48
N GLU A 96 14.14 -27.31 -10.36
CA GLU A 96 15.60 -27.40 -10.33
C GLU A 96 16.05 -28.65 -11.09
N ASN A 97 16.85 -28.43 -12.14
CA ASN A 97 17.57 -29.48 -12.81
C ASN A 97 18.79 -29.86 -11.94
N GLU A 98 18.68 -30.92 -11.15
CA GLU A 98 19.82 -31.52 -10.46
C GLU A 98 20.80 -32.11 -11.50
N GLY A 99 21.67 -31.24 -11.98
CA GLY A 99 22.82 -31.57 -12.81
C GLY A 99 23.95 -32.13 -11.95
N ILE A 100 24.22 -33.42 -12.18
CA ILE A 100 25.53 -34.08 -12.12
C ILE A 100 26.27 -34.02 -10.76
N GLY A 101 25.71 -34.72 -9.76
CA GLY A 101 26.42 -35.19 -8.56
C GLY A 101 26.65 -36.69 -8.62
N SER A 102 27.40 -37.13 -9.63
CA SER A 102 27.84 -38.51 -9.78
C SER A 102 28.79 -38.91 -8.64
N LEU A 103 28.68 -40.17 -8.22
CA LEU A 103 29.69 -41.02 -7.56
C LEU A 103 29.79 -40.98 -6.03
N LEU A 104 29.88 -42.20 -5.50
CA LEU A 104 30.44 -42.60 -4.20
C LEU A 104 29.44 -42.79 -3.05
N ASN A 105 28.76 -43.94 -3.04
CA ASN A 105 29.03 -44.92 -2.00
C ASN A 105 28.57 -46.32 -2.45
N GLY A 106 29.55 -47.23 -2.48
CA GLY A 106 29.32 -48.68 -2.50
C GLY A 106 29.18 -49.23 -1.09
#